data_AF-E5X3I5-F1
#
_entry.id   AF-E5X3I5-F1
#
_cell.length_a   1.000
_cell.length_b   1.000
_cell.length_c   1.000
_cell.angle_alpha   90.00
_cell.angle_beta   90.00
_cell.angle_gamma   90.00
#
_symmetry.space_group_name_H-M   'P 1'
#
loop_
_entity.id
_entity.type
_entity.pdbx_description
1 polymer ?
#
loop_
_entity_poly.entity_id
_entity_poly.type
_entity_poly.pdbx_seq_one_letter_code
_entity_poly.pdbx_strand_id
1 'polypeptide(L)'
;MDIHTFISNYQEAFGMQAELPITFWYSDRLEAPTEKINGCLFKCMKLVREGKRVSLNAETMGCGGGKFYTGFTEMPEHVPNFVSLKEKYKRTPEMVTDFIREIQVPKAKKNYLHFARIDRISSFDDVEGILFLATPDILSGLATWAYYDNNAPDTVSSPFGSGCCSVVTQTILENQKQGRRTFLGFFDPSVRPCFEADILSFAVPMSRFKVMYHTMRESCLFDTHAWGKVKERIQKSPQEEVSSNRPAVSFRILPDIQLREVRIEDAAAIYHAIDTHRDYMRIWLPFVDTLKSTTDEEEFLKGVLSAPDDRYEPIFGIWNEHNEICGLIGFHFSDFANHRTEIGYWLLPEYQHRGIMTQCVRCLCRWAIETKEIKRIQIRCATGNAASNGIPLRLGFRLEGTERAGELLASGEYTDVHVYSILKEEIEASF
;
A
#
# COMPACT_ATOMS: atom_id res chain seq x y z
N MET A 1 12.49 33.49 8.17
CA MET A 1 12.41 32.09 7.71
C MET A 1 12.46 32.12 6.19
N ASP A 2 13.40 31.40 5.59
CA ASP A 2 13.53 31.28 4.13
C ASP A 2 12.92 29.97 3.63
N ILE A 3 12.13 30.03 2.55
CA ILE A 3 11.37 28.90 2.00
C ILE A 3 12.30 27.87 1.35
N HIS A 4 13.30 28.33 0.57
CA HIS A 4 14.24 27.42 -0.09
C HIS A 4 15.08 26.64 0.92
N THR A 5 15.53 27.32 1.98
CA THR A 5 16.24 26.71 3.10
C THR A 5 15.36 25.67 3.81
N PHE A 6 14.07 25.97 4.04
CA PHE A 6 13.16 24.98 4.61
C PHE A 6 13.03 23.75 3.72
N ILE A 7 12.77 23.93 2.42
CA ILE A 7 12.58 22.83 1.47
C ILE A 7 13.84 21.97 1.42
N SER A 8 15.02 22.58 1.35
CA SER A 8 16.30 21.87 1.35
C SER A 8 16.47 21.04 2.64
N ASN A 9 16.25 21.63 3.81
CA ASN A 9 16.36 20.92 5.08
C ASN A 9 15.30 19.81 5.20
N TYR A 10 14.08 20.04 4.73
CA TYR A 10 12.99 19.07 4.76
C TYR A 10 13.30 17.86 3.88
N GLN A 11 13.79 18.08 2.66
CA GLN A 11 14.21 17.01 1.75
C GLN A 11 15.44 16.26 2.25
N GLU A 12 16.37 16.95 2.93
CA GLU A 12 17.49 16.31 3.61
C GLU A 12 17.01 15.44 4.78
N ALA A 13 16.08 15.91 5.59
CA ALA A 13 15.53 15.18 6.74
C ALA A 13 14.68 13.97 6.32
N PHE A 14 13.70 14.18 5.44
CA PHE A 14 12.67 13.18 5.12
C PHE A 14 12.92 12.46 3.79
N GLY A 15 13.87 12.93 2.97
CA GLY A 15 14.17 12.37 1.66
C GLY A 15 13.42 13.02 0.50
N MET A 16 13.90 12.75 -0.72
CA MET A 16 13.36 13.36 -1.95
C MET A 16 11.98 12.83 -2.35
N GLN A 17 11.59 11.64 -1.85
CA GLN A 17 10.27 11.05 -2.09
C GLN A 17 9.20 11.62 -1.14
N ALA A 18 9.59 12.29 -0.05
CA ALA A 18 8.64 12.94 0.84
C ALA A 18 7.96 14.13 0.13
N GLU A 19 6.63 14.14 0.13
CA GLU A 19 5.87 15.22 -0.48
C GLU A 19 6.11 16.54 0.24
N LEU A 20 6.28 17.61 -0.55
CA LEU A 20 6.39 18.95 0.01
C LEU A 20 5.07 19.35 0.68
N PRO A 21 5.13 19.99 1.86
CA PRO A 21 3.93 20.36 2.58
C PRO A 21 3.11 21.45 1.86
N ILE A 22 1.87 21.56 2.27
CA ILE A 22 0.87 22.47 1.73
C ILE A 22 0.65 23.60 2.73
N THR A 23 0.70 24.84 2.26
CA THR A 23 0.37 26.04 3.06
C THR A 23 -1.06 26.46 2.80
N PHE A 24 -1.70 27.08 3.80
CA PHE A 24 -3.02 27.69 3.63
C PHE A 24 -3.16 29.01 4.38
N TRP A 25 -3.96 29.91 3.81
CA TRP A 25 -4.18 31.27 4.32
C TRP A 25 -5.48 31.87 3.81
N TYR A 26 -5.93 32.94 4.46
CA TYR A 26 -7.11 33.70 4.04
C TYR A 26 -6.72 35.00 3.32
N SER A 27 -7.47 35.37 2.28
CA SER A 27 -7.31 36.65 1.58
C SER A 27 -8.61 37.16 0.97
N ASP A 28 -8.68 38.47 0.71
CA ASP A 28 -9.79 39.09 -0.02
C ASP A 28 -9.62 38.96 -1.54
N ARG A 29 -8.41 38.66 -2.01
CA ARG A 29 -8.08 38.55 -3.43
C ARG A 29 -8.20 37.10 -3.90
N LEU A 30 -8.92 36.88 -5.00
CA LEU A 30 -8.89 35.60 -5.70
C LEU A 30 -7.51 35.37 -6.32
N GLU A 31 -6.83 34.28 -5.97
CA GLU A 31 -5.50 33.96 -6.50
C GLU A 31 -5.50 32.87 -7.56
N ALA A 32 -6.49 31.97 -7.53
CA ALA A 32 -6.65 30.93 -8.54
C ALA A 32 -8.14 30.57 -8.68
N PRO A 33 -8.70 30.62 -9.91
CA PRO A 33 -10.06 30.17 -10.13
C PRO A 33 -10.16 28.68 -9.80
N THR A 34 -11.21 28.31 -9.07
CA THR A 34 -11.44 26.92 -8.66
C THR A 34 -12.87 26.53 -9.02
N GLU A 35 -13.02 25.44 -9.77
CA GLU A 35 -14.33 24.86 -10.04
C GLU A 35 -15.01 24.40 -8.75
N LYS A 36 -16.34 24.30 -8.78
CA LYS A 36 -17.10 23.87 -7.61
C LYS A 36 -16.73 22.45 -7.21
N ILE A 37 -16.28 22.28 -5.97
CA ILE A 37 -15.89 20.99 -5.41
C ILE A 37 -17.12 20.31 -4.82
N ASN A 38 -17.56 19.22 -5.46
CA ASN A 38 -18.69 18.42 -4.95
C ASN A 38 -18.24 17.45 -3.85
N GLY A 39 -18.86 17.55 -2.67
CA GLY A 39 -18.48 16.77 -1.50
C GLY A 39 -17.31 17.40 -0.74
N CYS A 40 -16.46 16.55 -0.14
CA CYS A 40 -15.35 16.98 0.72
C CYS A 40 -14.42 18.00 0.04
N LEU A 41 -14.06 19.08 0.74
CA LEU A 41 -13.19 20.12 0.21
C LEU A 41 -11.79 19.58 -0.17
N PHE A 42 -11.31 18.56 0.55
CA PHE A 42 -9.99 17.99 0.31
C PHE A 42 -9.84 17.25 -1.02
N LYS A 43 -10.92 17.05 -1.79
CA LYS A 43 -10.80 16.57 -3.17
C LYS A 43 -9.92 17.47 -4.04
N CYS A 44 -9.79 18.77 -3.73
CA CYS A 44 -8.87 19.64 -4.45
C CYS A 44 -7.39 19.42 -4.12
N MET A 45 -7.05 18.65 -3.07
CA MET A 45 -5.65 18.44 -2.68
C MET A 45 -4.83 17.76 -3.77
N LYS A 46 -5.45 16.97 -4.65
CA LYS A 46 -4.77 16.42 -5.84
C LYS A 46 -4.14 17.54 -6.68
N LEU A 47 -4.91 18.60 -6.97
CA LEU A 47 -4.41 19.76 -7.74
C LEU A 47 -3.30 20.50 -6.99
N VAL A 48 -3.43 20.63 -5.67
CA VAL A 48 -2.42 21.31 -4.84
C VAL A 48 -1.12 20.52 -4.79
N ARG A 49 -1.18 19.20 -4.64
CA ARG A 49 -0.03 18.28 -4.68
C ARG A 49 0.69 18.35 -6.04
N GLU A 50 -0.06 18.51 -7.14
CA GLU A 50 0.47 18.77 -8.50
C GLU A 50 1.08 20.17 -8.67
N GLY A 51 1.06 21.02 -7.63
CA GLY A 51 1.66 22.35 -7.64
C GLY A 51 0.73 23.47 -8.12
N LYS A 52 -0.58 23.22 -8.28
CA LYS A 52 -1.55 24.27 -8.58
C LYS A 52 -1.98 24.96 -7.29
N ARG A 53 -2.26 26.26 -7.36
CA ARG A 53 -2.95 26.96 -6.26
C ARG A 53 -4.45 26.75 -6.38
N VAL A 54 -5.13 26.69 -5.23
CA VAL A 54 -6.58 26.56 -5.14
C VAL A 54 -7.12 27.67 -4.25
N SER A 55 -8.24 28.29 -4.63
CA SER A 55 -8.91 29.34 -3.84
C SER A 55 -10.36 28.95 -3.60
N LEU A 56 -10.73 28.77 -2.33
CA LEU A 56 -12.04 28.30 -1.91
C LEU A 56 -12.84 29.41 -1.23
N ASN A 57 -14.15 29.39 -1.43
CA ASN A 57 -15.11 30.22 -0.69
C ASN A 57 -16.41 29.44 -0.47
N ALA A 58 -17.44 30.11 0.06
CA ALA A 58 -18.76 29.49 0.30
C ALA A 58 -19.45 28.93 -0.96
N GLU A 59 -19.14 29.47 -2.14
CA GLU A 59 -19.78 29.10 -3.41
C GLU A 59 -19.08 27.91 -4.07
N THR A 60 -17.75 27.85 -4.00
CA THR A 60 -16.95 26.78 -4.60
C THR A 60 -16.90 25.53 -3.74
N MET A 61 -17.13 25.63 -2.41
CA MET A 61 -17.23 24.45 -1.55
C MET A 61 -18.61 23.79 -1.61
N GLY A 62 -18.66 22.49 -1.84
CA GLY A 62 -19.91 21.72 -1.80
C GLY A 62 -20.25 21.14 -0.42
N CYS A 63 -19.25 20.76 0.37
CA CYS A 63 -19.45 20.19 1.71
C CYS A 63 -19.89 21.25 2.72
N GLY A 64 -21.04 21.05 3.36
CA GLY A 64 -21.52 21.93 4.44
C GLY A 64 -20.56 22.00 5.63
N GLY A 65 -19.99 20.87 6.04
CA GLY A 65 -18.93 20.84 7.06
C GLY A 65 -17.71 21.66 6.64
N GLY A 66 -17.27 21.54 5.39
CA GLY A 66 -16.17 22.33 4.83
C GLY A 66 -16.43 23.82 4.95
N LYS A 67 -17.59 24.31 4.52
CA LYS A 67 -17.97 25.73 4.63
C LYS A 67 -17.98 26.23 6.08
N PHE A 68 -18.54 25.42 6.97
CA PHE A 68 -18.64 25.75 8.38
C PHE A 68 -17.28 25.80 9.07
N TYR A 69 -16.48 24.73 9.01
CA TYR A 69 -15.18 24.65 9.67
C TYR A 69 -14.12 25.60 9.09
N THR A 70 -14.31 26.07 7.85
CA THR A 70 -13.50 27.14 7.26
C THR A 70 -14.06 28.55 7.53
N GLY A 71 -15.13 28.66 8.31
CA GLY A 71 -15.67 29.93 8.80
C GLY A 71 -16.55 30.71 7.82
N PHE A 72 -16.87 30.16 6.64
CA PHE A 72 -17.65 30.88 5.62
C PHE A 72 -19.16 30.81 5.83
N THR A 73 -19.66 29.85 6.61
CA THR A 73 -21.08 29.73 6.94
C THR A 73 -21.26 29.36 8.40
N GLU A 74 -22.46 29.58 8.93
CA GLU A 74 -22.89 28.96 10.19
C GLU A 74 -23.05 27.45 10.04
N MET A 75 -23.10 26.74 11.16
CA MET A 75 -23.40 25.31 11.18
C MET A 75 -24.86 25.10 10.73
N PRO A 76 -25.13 24.29 9.70
CA PRO A 76 -26.51 23.96 9.33
C PRO A 76 -27.24 23.19 10.45
N GLU A 77 -28.51 23.51 10.69
CA GLU A 77 -29.31 22.93 11.79
C GLU A 77 -29.41 21.40 11.77
N HIS A 78 -29.31 20.78 10.58
CA HIS A 78 -29.39 19.32 10.44
C HIS A 78 -28.10 18.57 10.83
N VAL A 79 -26.97 19.28 11.00
CA VAL A 79 -25.65 18.65 11.22
C VAL A 79 -25.59 17.81 12.50
N PRO A 80 -26.08 18.27 13.67
CA PRO A 80 -26.07 17.44 14.88
C PRO A 80 -26.78 16.09 14.72
N ASN A 81 -27.95 16.09 14.07
CA ASN A 81 -28.69 14.86 13.78
C ASN A 81 -27.98 13.99 12.74
N PHE A 82 -27.41 14.60 11.70
CA PHE A 82 -26.64 13.89 10.69
C PHE A 82 -25.45 13.16 11.31
N VAL A 83 -24.63 13.86 12.11
CA VAL A 83 -23.42 13.33 12.72
C VAL A 83 -23.73 12.21 13.72
N SER A 84 -24.82 12.32 14.48
CA SER A 84 -25.12 11.35 15.55
C SER A 84 -26.07 10.24 15.13
N LEU A 85 -27.15 10.54 14.41
CA LEU A 85 -28.20 9.58 14.09
C LEU A 85 -27.93 8.84 12.77
N LYS A 86 -27.32 9.52 11.79
CA LYS A 86 -27.00 8.94 10.48
C LYS A 86 -25.59 8.36 10.42
N GLU A 87 -24.57 9.19 10.66
CA GLU A 87 -23.16 8.79 10.59
C GLU A 87 -22.64 8.13 11.86
N LYS A 88 -23.32 8.33 13.00
CA LYS A 88 -23.00 7.74 14.31
C LYS A 88 -21.59 8.03 14.81
N TYR A 89 -21.02 9.19 14.49
CA TYR A 89 -19.72 9.62 15.03
C TYR A 89 -19.80 10.09 16.49
N LYS A 90 -20.98 10.52 16.92
CA LYS A 90 -21.29 10.86 18.32
C LYS A 90 -22.59 10.18 18.72
N ARG A 91 -22.74 9.90 20.02
CA ARG A 91 -23.91 9.17 20.53
C ARG A 91 -25.19 9.99 20.43
N THR A 92 -25.14 11.30 20.69
CA THR A 92 -26.33 12.17 20.68
C THR A 92 -26.07 13.48 19.95
N PRO A 93 -27.10 14.15 19.38
CA PRO A 93 -26.96 15.46 18.76
C PRO A 93 -26.44 16.55 19.71
N GLU A 94 -26.75 16.46 21.00
CA GLU A 94 -26.31 17.40 22.03
C GLU A 94 -24.78 17.36 22.18
N MET A 95 -24.17 16.17 22.17
CA MET A 95 -22.71 16.03 22.20
C MET A 95 -22.02 16.73 21.01
N VAL A 96 -22.67 16.79 19.85
CA VAL A 96 -22.16 17.52 18.68
C VAL A 96 -22.27 19.01 18.91
N THR A 97 -23.44 19.48 19.37
CA THR A 97 -23.68 20.90 19.64
C THR A 97 -22.75 21.44 20.72
N ASP A 98 -22.52 20.68 21.80
CA ASP A 98 -21.61 21.07 22.88
C ASP A 98 -20.16 21.12 22.41
N PHE A 99 -19.72 20.13 21.64
CA PHE A 99 -18.40 20.14 21.00
C PHE A 99 -18.21 21.38 20.10
N ILE A 100 -19.22 21.71 19.28
CA ILE A 100 -19.17 22.89 18.41
C ILE A 100 -19.18 24.20 19.20
N ARG A 101 -19.90 24.26 20.32
CA ARG A 101 -19.90 25.42 21.21
C ARG A 101 -18.53 25.61 21.87
N GLU A 102 -17.86 24.52 22.22
CA GLU A 102 -16.54 24.55 22.85
C GLU A 102 -15.42 24.97 21.88
N ILE A 103 -15.43 24.45 20.65
CA ILE A 103 -14.39 24.79 19.66
C ILE A 103 -14.47 26.26 19.20
N GLN A 104 -15.65 26.88 19.25
CA GLN A 104 -15.89 28.27 18.81
C GLN A 104 -15.31 28.55 17.41
N VAL A 105 -15.83 27.86 16.39
CA VAL A 105 -15.36 28.00 15.01
C VAL A 105 -15.37 29.49 14.59
N PRO A 106 -14.22 30.08 14.22
CA PRO A 106 -14.15 31.49 13.89
C PRO A 106 -14.80 31.76 12.54
N LYS A 107 -15.52 32.88 12.43
CA LYS A 107 -16.00 33.38 11.13
C LYS A 107 -14.82 33.86 10.28
N ALA A 108 -14.81 33.47 9.02
CA ALA A 108 -13.84 33.95 8.06
C ALA A 108 -14.00 35.47 7.90
N LYS A 109 -12.91 36.22 8.10
CA LYS A 109 -12.87 37.68 7.91
C LYS A 109 -12.56 38.10 6.48
N LYS A 110 -12.29 37.13 5.61
CA LYS A 110 -11.76 37.27 4.26
C LYS A 110 -12.57 36.42 3.30
N ASN A 111 -12.56 36.78 2.03
CA ASN A 111 -13.42 36.16 1.02
C ASN A 111 -12.98 34.78 0.56
N TYR A 112 -11.68 34.47 0.66
CA TYR A 112 -11.10 33.23 0.13
C TYR A 112 -10.17 32.55 1.13
N LEU A 113 -10.17 31.22 1.09
CA LEU A 113 -9.20 30.34 1.72
C LEU A 113 -8.35 29.72 0.61
N HIS A 114 -7.04 29.95 0.64
CA HIS A 114 -6.10 29.46 -0.36
C HIS A 114 -5.36 28.24 0.14
N PHE A 115 -5.03 27.35 -0.79
CA PHE A 115 -4.09 26.26 -0.60
C PHE A 115 -3.03 26.30 -1.69
N ALA A 116 -1.77 26.16 -1.30
CA ALA A 116 -0.64 26.05 -2.23
C ALA A 116 0.47 25.19 -1.62
N ARG A 117 1.08 24.34 -2.42
CA ARG A 117 2.32 23.65 -2.03
C ARG A 117 3.39 24.69 -1.71
N ILE A 118 4.22 24.41 -0.71
CA ILE A 118 5.14 25.40 -0.12
C ILE A 118 6.14 26.01 -1.12
N ASP A 119 6.48 25.30 -2.20
CA ASP A 119 7.32 25.78 -3.30
C ASP A 119 6.60 26.76 -4.25
N ARG A 120 5.30 27.01 -4.03
CA ARG A 120 4.45 27.87 -4.86
C ARG A 120 4.08 29.19 -4.19
N ILE A 121 4.54 29.44 -2.97
CA ILE A 121 4.39 30.71 -2.26
C ILE A 121 5.69 31.52 -2.30
N SER A 122 5.60 32.84 -2.16
CA SER A 122 6.76 33.74 -2.15
C SER A 122 7.20 34.14 -0.74
N SER A 123 6.32 34.03 0.26
CA SER A 123 6.57 34.39 1.65
C SER A 123 5.65 33.62 2.60
N PHE A 124 6.05 33.53 3.88
CA PHE A 124 5.26 32.96 4.97
C PHE A 124 4.35 34.00 5.68
N ASP A 125 4.40 35.28 5.28
CA ASP A 125 3.80 36.38 6.06
C ASP A 125 2.31 36.22 6.36
N ASP A 126 1.54 35.75 5.38
CA ASP A 126 0.08 35.58 5.49
C ASP A 126 -0.33 34.14 5.83
N VAL A 127 0.63 33.21 5.94
CA VAL A 127 0.31 31.79 6.15
C VAL A 127 -0.30 31.57 7.54
N GLU A 128 -1.41 30.85 7.60
CA GLU A 128 -2.04 30.48 8.88
C GLU A 128 -1.49 29.16 9.42
N GLY A 129 -1.24 28.21 8.51
CA GLY A 129 -0.71 26.91 8.85
C GLY A 129 -0.14 26.15 7.68
N ILE A 130 0.55 25.06 8.04
CA ILE A 130 1.21 24.14 7.13
C ILE A 130 0.65 22.74 7.36
N LEU A 131 0.13 22.14 6.31
CA LEU A 131 -0.40 20.79 6.24
C LEU A 131 0.63 19.87 5.63
N PHE A 132 1.03 18.85 6.38
CA PHE A 132 1.79 17.71 5.88
C PHE A 132 0.82 16.57 5.60
N LEU A 133 0.95 15.95 4.42
CA LEU A 133 0.33 14.67 4.09
C LEU A 133 1.39 13.61 4.33
N ALA A 134 1.14 12.71 5.29
CA ALA A 134 2.20 11.94 5.91
C ALA A 134 1.81 10.47 6.07
N THR A 135 2.70 9.58 5.65
CA THR A 135 2.71 8.17 6.01
C THR A 135 3.10 8.00 7.50
N PRO A 136 2.94 6.81 8.10
CA PRO A 136 3.37 6.58 9.49
C PRO A 136 4.83 6.92 9.76
N ASP A 137 5.73 6.67 8.80
CA ASP A 137 7.15 6.99 8.94
C ASP A 137 7.41 8.50 8.92
N ILE A 138 6.78 9.24 7.99
CA ILE A 138 6.85 10.71 7.96
C ILE A 138 6.26 11.29 9.26
N LEU A 139 5.12 10.77 9.72
CA LEU A 139 4.49 11.21 10.97
C LEU A 139 5.41 11.03 12.17
N SER A 140 6.16 9.93 12.23
CA SER A 140 7.10 9.68 13.34
C SER A 140 8.16 10.79 13.42
N GLY A 141 8.67 11.27 12.29
CA GLY A 141 9.61 12.39 12.23
C GLY A 141 8.97 13.73 12.55
N LEU A 142 7.79 14.02 11.99
CA LEU A 142 7.06 15.26 12.27
C LEU A 142 6.68 15.39 13.75
N ALA A 143 6.23 14.31 14.37
CA ALA A 143 5.87 14.28 15.78
C ALA A 143 7.11 14.46 16.67
N THR A 144 8.19 13.70 16.43
CA THR A 144 9.44 13.83 17.22
C THR A 144 10.06 15.21 17.09
N TRP A 145 10.05 15.81 15.89
CA TRP A 145 10.46 17.19 15.68
C TRP A 145 9.56 18.19 16.42
N ALA A 146 8.23 17.99 16.42
CA ALA A 146 7.31 18.82 17.17
C ALA A 146 7.52 18.73 18.69
N TYR A 147 7.93 17.58 19.23
CA TYR A 147 8.25 17.42 20.65
C TYR A 147 9.65 17.92 21.04
N TYR A 148 10.57 18.10 20.09
CA TYR A 148 11.98 18.37 20.35
C TYR A 148 12.24 19.53 21.35
N ASP A 149 11.56 20.66 21.17
CA ASP A 149 11.66 21.83 22.06
C ASP A 149 10.40 22.03 22.95
N ASN A 150 9.50 21.04 23.02
CA ASN A 150 8.22 21.17 23.72
C ASN A 150 7.81 19.89 24.47
N ASN A 151 7.82 19.96 25.80
CA ASN A 151 7.42 18.86 26.68
C ASN A 151 5.91 18.78 26.96
N ALA A 152 5.09 19.67 26.38
CA ALA A 152 3.65 19.65 26.63
C ALA A 152 3.06 18.32 26.13
N PRO A 153 2.25 17.62 26.94
CA PRO A 153 1.74 16.30 26.58
C PRO A 153 0.84 16.34 25.34
N ASP A 154 0.19 17.48 25.10
CA ASP A 154 -0.70 17.74 23.98
C ASP A 154 -0.02 18.45 22.80
N THR A 155 1.32 18.48 22.75
CA THR A 155 2.09 19.06 21.65
C THR A 155 1.65 18.51 20.31
N VAL A 156 1.42 17.19 20.20
CA VAL A 156 0.73 16.57 19.06
C VAL A 156 -0.62 16.08 19.54
N SER A 157 -1.69 16.68 19.04
CA SER A 157 -3.06 16.41 19.48
C SER A 157 -3.92 15.85 18.34
N SER A 158 -4.83 14.94 18.67
CA SER A 158 -5.86 14.44 17.74
C SER A 158 -7.26 14.70 18.30
N PRO A 159 -7.72 15.97 18.34
CA PRO A 159 -9.06 16.28 18.83
C PRO A 159 -10.12 15.68 17.88
N PHE A 160 -11.29 15.34 18.43
CA PHE A 160 -12.44 14.96 17.60
C PHE A 160 -12.76 16.09 16.61
N GLY A 161 -13.14 15.74 15.38
CA GLY A 161 -13.53 16.69 14.36
C GLY A 161 -13.42 16.10 12.96
N SER A 162 -13.98 16.79 11.97
CA SER A 162 -13.75 16.46 10.56
C SER A 162 -12.32 16.82 10.13
N GLY A 163 -11.90 16.38 8.94
CA GLY A 163 -10.61 16.75 8.38
C GLY A 163 -10.42 18.27 8.29
N CYS A 164 -11.50 19.02 7.98
CA CYS A 164 -11.41 20.48 7.87
C CYS A 164 -11.40 21.16 9.24
N CYS A 165 -12.03 20.55 10.24
CA CYS A 165 -11.89 20.96 11.63
C CYS A 165 -10.44 20.82 12.12
N SER A 166 -9.85 19.64 11.96
CA SER A 166 -8.49 19.35 12.43
C SER A 166 -7.42 20.15 11.68
N VAL A 167 -7.52 20.24 10.35
CA VAL A 167 -6.52 20.93 9.54
C VAL A 167 -6.67 22.45 9.57
N VAL A 168 -7.90 22.98 9.45
CA VAL A 168 -8.11 24.43 9.27
C VAL A 168 -8.51 25.07 10.59
N THR A 169 -9.65 24.68 11.18
CA THR A 169 -10.19 25.34 12.38
C THR A 169 -9.23 25.32 13.56
N GLN A 170 -8.77 24.12 13.94
CA GLN A 170 -7.89 23.93 15.11
C GLN A 170 -6.57 24.67 14.93
N THR A 171 -5.99 24.59 13.73
CA THR A 171 -4.74 25.28 13.38
C THR A 171 -4.89 26.79 13.48
N ILE A 172 -5.96 27.39 12.96
CA ILE A 172 -6.19 28.84 13.06
C ILE A 172 -6.37 29.28 14.51
N LEU A 173 -7.18 28.55 15.28
CA LEU A 173 -7.43 28.86 16.68
C LEU A 173 -6.13 28.79 17.50
N GLU A 174 -5.29 27.79 17.24
CA GLU A 174 -3.98 27.65 17.88
C GLU A 174 -3.04 28.78 17.45
N ASN A 175 -3.01 29.12 16.15
CA ASN A 175 -2.18 30.20 15.61
C ASN A 175 -2.55 31.57 16.22
N GLN A 176 -3.85 31.86 16.33
CA GLN A 176 -4.35 33.10 16.94
C GLN A 176 -3.97 33.22 18.42
N LYS A 177 -3.92 32.11 19.14
CA LYS A 177 -3.50 32.05 20.54
C LYS A 177 -1.98 32.07 20.72
N GLN A 178 -1.20 32.14 19.62
CA GLN A 178 0.25 31.93 19.63
C GLN A 178 0.63 30.59 20.30
N GLY A 179 -0.22 29.58 20.11
CA GLY A 179 -0.08 28.26 20.71
C GLY A 179 1.04 27.45 20.06
N ARG A 180 1.35 26.31 20.69
CA ARG A 180 2.48 25.45 20.32
C ARG A 180 2.08 24.01 20.00
N ARG A 181 0.78 23.74 19.89
CA ARG A 181 0.27 22.42 19.51
C ARG A 181 0.25 22.25 18.00
N THR A 182 0.31 21.00 17.56
CA THR A 182 0.08 20.54 16.19
C THR A 182 -1.05 19.51 16.20
N PHE A 183 -1.66 19.29 15.05
CA PHE A 183 -2.89 18.51 14.95
C PHE A 183 -2.74 17.35 13.98
N LEU A 184 -2.91 16.13 14.50
CA LEU A 184 -3.08 14.94 13.70
C LEU A 184 -4.55 14.83 13.30
N GLY A 185 -4.82 14.58 12.02
CA GLY A 185 -6.17 14.59 11.47
C GLY A 185 -6.42 13.49 10.45
N PHE A 186 -7.54 13.62 9.73
CA PHE A 186 -8.07 12.62 8.80
C PHE A 186 -8.49 11.30 9.46
N PHE A 187 -8.92 11.34 10.72
CA PHE A 187 -9.55 10.20 11.38
C PHE A 187 -11.06 10.12 11.17
N ASP A 188 -11.69 11.13 10.56
CA ASP A 188 -13.09 11.06 10.18
C ASP A 188 -13.28 10.20 8.91
N PRO A 189 -14.18 9.20 8.93
CA PRO A 189 -14.40 8.34 7.76
C PRO A 189 -14.81 9.10 6.48
N SER A 190 -15.39 10.30 6.62
CA SER A 190 -15.85 11.13 5.51
C SER A 190 -14.71 11.68 4.63
N VAL A 191 -13.52 11.95 5.19
CA VAL A 191 -12.36 12.44 4.41
C VAL A 191 -11.49 11.31 3.87
N ARG A 192 -11.48 10.13 4.50
CA ARG A 192 -10.60 9.00 4.13
C ARG A 192 -10.63 8.65 2.64
N PRO A 193 -11.78 8.61 1.94
CA PRO A 193 -11.81 8.31 0.51
C PRO A 193 -11.12 9.33 -0.40
N CYS A 194 -10.69 10.49 0.12
CA CYS A 194 -9.98 11.52 -0.64
C CYS A 194 -8.47 11.30 -0.67
N PHE A 195 -7.94 10.37 0.13
CA PHE A 195 -6.51 10.14 0.30
C PHE A 195 -6.19 8.64 0.29
N GLU A 196 -4.92 8.34 0.10
CA GLU A 196 -4.35 7.01 0.16
C GLU A 196 -4.51 6.41 1.58
N ALA A 197 -4.58 5.07 1.65
CA ALA A 197 -4.97 4.35 2.87
C ALA A 197 -4.03 4.61 4.06
N ASP A 198 -2.75 4.86 3.78
CA ASP A 198 -1.66 5.10 4.71
C ASP A 198 -1.35 6.58 4.95
N ILE A 199 -2.01 7.50 4.24
CA ILE A 199 -1.78 8.94 4.38
C ILE A 199 -2.75 9.56 5.39
N LEU A 200 -2.20 10.24 6.40
CA LEU A 200 -2.93 11.11 7.33
C LEU A 200 -2.47 12.57 7.22
N SER A 201 -3.19 13.48 7.87
CA SER A 201 -2.78 14.89 7.95
C SER A 201 -2.05 15.19 9.25
N PHE A 202 -1.01 16.01 9.15
CA PHE A 202 -0.37 16.66 10.30
C PHE A 202 -0.33 18.16 10.04
N ALA A 203 -1.14 18.93 10.76
CA ALA A 203 -1.27 20.36 10.60
C ALA A 203 -0.49 21.12 11.68
N VAL A 204 0.32 22.09 11.25
CA VAL A 204 1.19 22.90 12.09
C VAL A 204 0.79 24.36 11.95
N PRO A 205 0.34 25.04 13.04
CA PRO A 205 0.07 26.46 13.00
C PRO A 205 1.37 27.25 12.83
N MET A 206 1.32 28.41 12.17
CA MET A 206 2.53 29.20 11.95
C MET A 206 3.20 29.67 13.24
N SER A 207 2.45 29.90 14.33
CA SER A 207 2.98 30.15 15.66
C SER A 207 3.92 29.03 16.13
N ARG A 208 3.57 27.76 15.84
CA ARG A 208 4.40 26.61 16.17
C ARG A 208 5.53 26.39 15.17
N PHE A 209 5.22 26.52 13.88
CA PHE A 209 6.19 26.30 12.80
C PHE A 209 7.41 27.22 12.90
N LYS A 210 7.23 28.47 13.36
CA LYS A 210 8.35 29.43 13.57
C LYS A 210 9.48 28.86 14.41
N VAL A 211 9.15 28.20 15.52
CA VAL A 211 10.16 27.60 16.41
C VAL A 211 10.72 26.32 15.79
N MET A 212 9.83 25.45 15.30
CA MET A 212 10.20 24.19 14.65
C MET A 212 11.19 24.43 13.49
N TYR A 213 10.96 25.43 12.66
CA TYR A 213 11.84 25.82 11.54
C TYR A 213 13.29 26.00 11.99
N HIS A 214 13.51 26.66 13.14
CA HIS A 214 14.83 26.95 13.66
C HIS A 214 15.47 25.75 14.38
N THR A 215 14.67 24.84 14.95
CA THR A 215 15.16 23.66 15.68
C THR A 215 15.29 22.40 14.82
N MET A 216 14.86 22.43 13.55
CA MET A 216 14.85 21.26 12.66
C MET A 216 16.22 20.56 12.60
N ARG A 217 17.31 21.30 12.33
CA ARG A 217 18.67 20.73 12.20
C ARG A 217 19.26 20.23 13.51
N GLU A 218 18.74 20.70 14.64
CA GLU A 218 19.18 20.29 15.98
C GLU A 218 18.46 19.02 16.46
N SER A 219 17.36 18.67 15.78
CA SER A 219 16.51 17.51 16.12
C SER A 219 17.11 16.17 15.67
N CYS A 220 16.44 15.07 16.05
CA CYS A 220 16.85 13.73 15.64
C CYS A 220 16.77 13.47 14.12
N LEU A 221 16.16 14.38 13.35
CA LEU A 221 16.01 14.28 11.91
C LEU A 221 17.35 14.33 11.14
N PHE A 222 18.46 14.71 11.80
CA PHE A 222 19.78 14.85 11.19
C PHE A 222 20.82 14.06 11.98
N ASP A 223 21.70 13.35 11.26
CA ASP A 223 22.88 12.66 11.81
C ASP A 223 22.59 11.67 12.96
N THR A 224 21.37 11.12 13.04
CA THR A 224 21.03 10.07 14.03
C THR A 224 20.77 8.71 13.39
N HIS A 225 21.24 7.66 14.05
CA HIS A 225 21.14 6.27 13.57
C HIS A 225 19.69 5.80 13.42
N ALA A 226 18.83 6.10 14.39
CA ALA A 226 17.43 5.65 14.38
C ALA A 226 16.65 6.31 13.24
N TRP A 227 16.81 7.63 13.05
CA TRP A 227 16.13 8.34 11.97
C TRP A 227 16.67 7.94 10.60
N GLY A 228 17.97 7.70 10.46
CA GLY A 228 18.57 7.22 9.21
C GLY A 228 17.86 5.99 8.64
N LYS A 229 17.55 4.99 9.49
CA LYS A 229 16.80 3.79 9.10
C LYS A 229 15.37 4.08 8.65
N VAL A 230 14.70 5.06 9.26
CA VAL A 230 13.33 5.44 8.89
C VAL A 230 13.34 6.23 7.58
N LYS A 231 14.29 7.16 7.41
CA LYS A 231 14.51 7.89 6.16
C LYS A 231 14.79 6.93 4.99
N GLU A 232 15.57 5.88 5.19
CA GLU A 232 15.77 4.82 4.18
C GLU A 232 14.45 4.13 3.80
N ARG A 233 13.53 3.90 4.74
CA ARG A 233 12.20 3.34 4.45
C ARG A 233 11.32 4.32 3.68
N ILE A 234 11.35 5.61 4.03
CA ILE A 234 10.61 6.66 3.31
C ILE A 234 11.07 6.80 1.86
N GLN A 235 12.38 6.65 1.61
CA GLN A 235 12.96 6.76 0.27
C GLN A 235 12.80 5.50 -0.57
N LYS A 236 12.27 4.41 -0.01
CA LYS A 236 11.92 3.23 -0.79
C LYS A 236 10.52 3.46 -1.34
N SER A 237 10.39 3.49 -2.67
CA SER A 237 9.09 3.69 -3.31
C SER A 237 8.16 2.50 -3.05
N PRO A 238 6.82 2.69 -2.97
CA PRO A 238 5.87 1.57 -3.04
C PRO A 238 6.01 0.78 -4.35
N GLN A 239 6.49 1.44 -5.41
CA GLN A 239 6.88 0.78 -6.65
C GLN A 239 8.19 -0.01 -6.56
N GLU A 240 9.08 0.26 -5.60
CA GLU A 240 10.24 -0.59 -5.30
C GLU A 240 9.86 -1.80 -4.44
N GLU A 241 8.70 -1.79 -3.78
CA GLU A 241 8.09 -3.00 -3.19
C GLU A 241 7.43 -3.91 -4.25
N VAL A 242 7.16 -3.42 -5.47
CA VAL A 242 6.54 -4.20 -6.56
C VAL A 242 7.47 -4.40 -7.77
N SER A 243 8.48 -3.56 -7.95
CA SER A 243 9.61 -3.76 -8.86
C SER A 243 10.76 -4.30 -8.03
N SER A 244 10.66 -5.59 -7.69
CA SER A 244 11.87 -6.33 -7.40
C SER A 244 12.85 -6.07 -8.55
N ASN A 245 14.04 -5.55 -8.27
CA ASN A 245 15.14 -5.47 -9.24
C ASN A 245 15.65 -6.89 -9.61
N ARG A 246 14.77 -7.91 -9.45
CA ARG A 246 15.01 -9.30 -9.79
C ARG A 246 15.04 -9.35 -11.31
N PRO A 247 16.15 -9.80 -11.90
CA PRO A 247 16.17 -10.06 -13.33
C PRO A 247 15.08 -11.08 -13.62
N ALA A 248 14.20 -10.77 -14.57
CA ALA A 248 13.10 -11.66 -14.95
C ALA A 248 13.66 -13.05 -15.30
N VAL A 249 13.37 -14.04 -14.48
CA VAL A 249 13.92 -15.38 -14.66
C VAL A 249 13.14 -16.08 -15.77
N SER A 250 13.84 -16.54 -16.80
CA SER A 250 13.24 -17.32 -17.87
C SER A 250 14.17 -18.40 -18.40
N PHE A 251 13.58 -19.49 -18.87
CA PHE A 251 14.27 -20.66 -19.39
C PHE A 251 13.59 -21.13 -20.66
N ARG A 252 14.39 -21.52 -21.66
CA ARG A 252 13.86 -22.25 -22.81
C ARG A 252 13.82 -23.73 -22.48
N ILE A 253 12.62 -24.31 -22.42
CA ILE A 253 12.41 -25.70 -21.97
C ILE A 253 12.42 -26.66 -23.16
N LEU A 254 11.71 -26.30 -24.22
CA LEU A 254 11.71 -26.97 -25.53
C LEU A 254 11.85 -25.90 -26.63
N PRO A 255 12.08 -26.27 -27.90
CA PRO A 255 12.14 -25.29 -28.99
C PRO A 255 10.94 -24.35 -29.04
N ASP A 256 9.74 -24.86 -28.75
CA ASP A 256 8.45 -24.19 -28.80
C ASP A 256 7.84 -23.88 -27.43
N ILE A 257 8.57 -24.14 -26.32
CA ILE A 257 8.08 -23.94 -24.95
C ILE A 257 9.09 -23.15 -24.12
N GLN A 258 8.61 -22.06 -23.52
CA GLN A 258 9.36 -21.22 -22.61
C GLN A 258 8.74 -21.26 -21.20
N LEU A 259 9.60 -21.25 -20.19
CA LEU A 259 9.24 -21.02 -18.80
C LEU A 259 9.65 -19.59 -18.45
N ARG A 260 8.75 -18.75 -17.94
CA ARG A 260 9.09 -17.40 -17.47
C ARG A 260 8.32 -17.06 -16.22
N GLU A 261 8.94 -16.27 -15.34
CA GLU A 261 8.30 -15.72 -14.16
C GLU A 261 7.03 -14.95 -14.56
N VAL A 262 5.95 -15.16 -13.80
CA VAL A 262 4.66 -14.53 -14.05
C VAL A 262 4.71 -13.04 -13.70
N ARG A 263 3.92 -12.26 -14.42
CA ARG A 263 3.72 -10.83 -14.19
C ARG A 263 2.26 -10.55 -13.89
N ILE A 264 1.96 -9.39 -13.30
CA ILE A 264 0.59 -8.99 -13.04
C ILE A 264 -0.24 -8.97 -14.35
N GLU A 265 0.38 -8.56 -15.47
CA GLU A 265 -0.28 -8.58 -16.79
C GLU A 265 -0.67 -9.97 -17.30
N ASP A 266 -0.11 -11.05 -16.73
CA ASP A 266 -0.43 -12.43 -17.12
C ASP A 266 -1.71 -12.96 -16.46
N ALA A 267 -2.24 -12.26 -15.43
CA ALA A 267 -3.40 -12.71 -14.66
C ALA A 267 -4.61 -13.06 -15.53
N ALA A 268 -4.90 -12.23 -16.54
CA ALA A 268 -6.02 -12.47 -17.46
C ALA A 268 -5.84 -13.75 -18.28
N ALA A 269 -4.62 -14.03 -18.76
CA ALA A 269 -4.33 -15.22 -19.54
C ALA A 269 -4.39 -16.48 -18.66
N ILE A 270 -3.82 -16.43 -17.46
CA ILE A 270 -3.84 -17.53 -16.49
C ILE A 270 -5.27 -17.86 -16.07
N TYR A 271 -6.05 -16.85 -15.67
CA TYR A 271 -7.45 -17.03 -15.30
C TYR A 271 -8.25 -17.64 -16.45
N HIS A 272 -8.09 -17.12 -17.67
CA HIS A 272 -8.79 -17.63 -18.84
C HIS A 272 -8.51 -19.13 -19.06
N ALA A 273 -7.24 -19.55 -19.01
CA ALA A 273 -6.86 -20.95 -19.18
C ALA A 273 -7.44 -21.87 -18.09
N ILE A 274 -7.47 -21.40 -16.84
CA ILE A 274 -8.09 -22.13 -15.72
C ILE A 274 -9.60 -22.25 -15.93
N ASP A 275 -10.26 -21.15 -16.30
CA ASP A 275 -11.70 -21.10 -16.41
C ASP A 275 -12.23 -21.95 -17.57
N THR A 276 -11.54 -21.96 -18.72
CA THR A 276 -11.91 -22.80 -19.87
C THR A 276 -11.67 -24.30 -19.62
N HIS A 277 -10.80 -24.65 -18.66
CA HIS A 277 -10.47 -26.05 -18.32
C HIS A 277 -10.90 -26.45 -16.91
N ARG A 278 -11.80 -25.68 -16.30
CA ARG A 278 -12.17 -25.79 -14.89
C ARG A 278 -12.63 -27.18 -14.48
N ASP A 279 -13.41 -27.86 -15.33
CA ASP A 279 -13.93 -29.20 -15.07
C ASP A 279 -12.82 -30.26 -14.99
N TYR A 280 -11.79 -30.10 -15.81
CA TYR A 280 -10.63 -30.98 -15.78
C TYR A 280 -9.71 -30.65 -14.60
N MET A 281 -9.41 -29.37 -14.37
CA MET A 281 -8.43 -28.95 -13.37
C MET A 281 -8.92 -29.23 -11.93
N ARG A 282 -10.22 -29.04 -11.66
CA ARG A 282 -10.79 -29.24 -10.31
C ARG A 282 -10.69 -30.68 -9.79
N ILE A 283 -10.44 -31.66 -10.66
CA ILE A 283 -10.26 -33.07 -10.27
C ILE A 283 -9.14 -33.20 -9.23
N TRP A 284 -8.05 -32.46 -9.42
CA TRP A 284 -6.85 -32.54 -8.58
C TRP A 284 -6.44 -31.22 -7.93
N LEU A 285 -7.06 -30.08 -8.31
CA LEU A 285 -6.69 -28.75 -7.84
C LEU A 285 -7.87 -28.08 -7.13
N PRO A 286 -7.98 -28.18 -5.80
CA PRO A 286 -9.13 -27.65 -5.05
C PRO A 286 -9.30 -26.13 -5.17
N PHE A 287 -8.18 -25.39 -5.31
CA PHE A 287 -8.20 -23.92 -5.43
C PHE A 287 -8.94 -23.42 -6.69
N VAL A 288 -9.12 -24.28 -7.69
CA VAL A 288 -9.82 -23.91 -8.93
C VAL A 288 -11.20 -23.38 -8.59
N ASP A 289 -11.92 -24.02 -7.66
CA ASP A 289 -13.27 -23.59 -7.28
C ASP A 289 -13.29 -22.31 -6.44
N THR A 290 -12.17 -21.86 -5.88
CA THR A 290 -12.09 -20.56 -5.18
C THR A 290 -11.76 -19.40 -6.12
N LEU A 291 -11.10 -19.66 -7.26
CA LEU A 291 -10.74 -18.65 -8.25
C LEU A 291 -11.94 -18.34 -9.16
N LYS A 292 -12.57 -17.16 -9.02
CA LYS A 292 -13.82 -16.78 -9.69
C LYS A 292 -13.67 -15.62 -10.68
N SER A 293 -12.56 -14.90 -10.65
CA SER A 293 -12.37 -13.74 -11.53
C SER A 293 -10.90 -13.50 -11.87
N THR A 294 -10.65 -12.72 -12.93
CA THR A 294 -9.32 -12.17 -13.23
C THR A 294 -8.78 -11.34 -12.06
N THR A 295 -9.64 -10.63 -11.33
CA THR A 295 -9.24 -9.84 -10.15
C THR A 295 -8.68 -10.73 -9.05
N ASP A 296 -9.27 -11.91 -8.83
CA ASP A 296 -8.80 -12.86 -7.82
C ASP A 296 -7.37 -13.35 -8.17
N GLU A 297 -7.13 -13.62 -9.46
CA GLU A 297 -5.80 -14.00 -9.95
C GLU A 297 -4.80 -12.83 -9.82
N GLU A 298 -5.22 -11.60 -10.15
CA GLU A 298 -4.38 -10.42 -9.95
C GLU A 298 -4.02 -10.22 -8.48
N GLU A 299 -4.95 -10.41 -7.55
CA GLU A 299 -4.72 -10.30 -6.11
C GLU A 299 -3.73 -11.37 -5.64
N PHE A 300 -3.88 -12.61 -6.13
CA PHE A 300 -2.93 -13.69 -5.86
C PHE A 300 -1.52 -13.36 -6.37
N LEU A 301 -1.39 -12.93 -7.63
CA LEU A 301 -0.09 -12.56 -8.21
C LEU A 301 0.52 -11.35 -7.51
N LYS A 302 -0.27 -10.35 -7.12
CA LYS A 302 0.19 -9.22 -6.30
C LYS A 302 0.74 -9.72 -4.96
N GLY A 303 0.08 -10.67 -4.31
CA GLY A 303 0.55 -11.30 -3.08
C GLY A 303 1.91 -11.98 -3.23
N VAL A 304 2.10 -12.75 -4.31
CA VAL A 304 3.36 -13.46 -4.60
C VAL A 304 4.47 -12.49 -4.97
N LEU A 305 4.20 -11.54 -5.88
CA LEU A 305 5.20 -10.61 -6.41
C LEU A 305 5.64 -9.56 -5.37
N SER A 306 4.79 -9.22 -4.41
CA SER A 306 5.12 -8.29 -3.31
C SER A 306 5.88 -8.95 -2.15
N ALA A 307 6.11 -10.26 -2.18
CA ALA A 307 6.85 -10.93 -1.12
C ALA A 307 8.33 -10.49 -1.10
N PRO A 308 8.91 -10.24 0.10
CA PRO A 308 10.31 -9.87 0.25
C PRO A 308 11.23 -11.03 -0.18
N ASP A 309 12.46 -10.72 -0.59
CA ASP A 309 13.41 -11.69 -1.19
C ASP A 309 13.65 -12.95 -0.35
N ASP A 310 13.68 -12.80 0.98
CA ASP A 310 13.90 -13.86 1.96
C ASP A 310 12.70 -14.81 2.15
N ARG A 311 11.53 -14.42 1.64
CA ARG A 311 10.30 -15.23 1.65
C ARG A 311 9.71 -15.41 0.26
N TYR A 312 10.45 -15.05 -0.79
CA TYR A 312 9.93 -15.00 -2.15
C TYR A 312 9.93 -16.39 -2.81
N GLU A 313 8.73 -16.86 -3.09
CA GLU A 313 8.43 -18.13 -3.77
C GLU A 313 7.97 -17.85 -5.22
N PRO A 314 8.87 -17.93 -6.21
CA PRO A 314 8.52 -17.56 -7.57
C PRO A 314 7.58 -18.57 -8.22
N ILE A 315 6.68 -18.01 -9.03
CA ILE A 315 5.76 -18.73 -9.90
C ILE A 315 6.13 -18.44 -11.34
N PHE A 316 6.09 -19.48 -12.17
CA PHE A 316 6.45 -19.43 -13.56
C PHE A 316 5.28 -19.90 -14.43
N GLY A 317 4.96 -19.11 -15.45
CA GLY A 317 4.09 -19.54 -16.53
C GLY A 317 4.88 -20.35 -17.56
N ILE A 318 4.26 -21.39 -18.09
CA ILE A 318 4.74 -22.18 -19.22
C ILE A 318 4.02 -21.66 -20.45
N TRP A 319 4.76 -21.17 -21.44
CA TRP A 319 4.23 -20.48 -22.61
C TRP A 319 4.69 -21.16 -23.89
N ASN A 320 3.82 -21.22 -24.90
CA ASN A 320 4.20 -21.66 -26.24
C ASN A 320 4.78 -20.52 -27.08
N GLU A 321 5.20 -20.82 -28.32
CA GLU A 321 5.74 -19.83 -29.26
C GLU A 321 4.74 -18.75 -29.70
N HIS A 322 3.43 -18.98 -29.50
CA HIS A 322 2.36 -18.02 -29.76
C HIS A 322 2.03 -17.13 -28.53
N ASN A 323 2.80 -17.25 -27.45
CA ASN A 323 2.57 -16.57 -26.17
C ASN A 323 1.22 -16.94 -25.53
N GLU A 324 0.79 -18.19 -25.70
CA GLU A 324 -0.36 -18.77 -25.01
C GLU A 324 0.12 -19.56 -23.79
N ILE A 325 -0.60 -19.45 -22.68
CA ILE A 325 -0.28 -20.16 -21.43
C ILE A 325 -0.63 -21.65 -21.59
N CYS A 326 0.33 -22.52 -21.37
CA CYS A 326 0.20 -23.97 -21.41
C CYS A 326 0.06 -24.58 -20.01
N GLY A 327 0.54 -23.89 -18.99
CA GLY A 327 0.64 -24.40 -17.62
C GLY A 327 1.29 -23.42 -16.67
N LEU A 328 1.34 -23.81 -15.40
CA LEU A 328 1.97 -23.05 -14.33
C LEU A 328 2.79 -24.00 -13.47
N ILE A 329 3.92 -23.53 -12.97
CA ILE A 329 4.76 -24.25 -12.03
C ILE A 329 5.41 -23.23 -11.08
N GLY A 330 5.52 -23.55 -9.81
CA GLY A 330 6.12 -22.64 -8.84
C GLY A 330 6.50 -23.34 -7.55
N PHE A 331 7.13 -22.55 -6.70
CA PHE A 331 7.44 -22.96 -5.33
C PHE A 331 6.31 -22.55 -4.40
N HIS A 332 6.09 -23.35 -3.35
CA HIS A 332 5.17 -23.03 -2.26
C HIS A 332 5.60 -23.77 -0.98
N PHE A 333 5.06 -23.32 0.16
CA PHE A 333 5.32 -23.90 1.49
C PHE A 333 6.83 -24.00 1.84
N SER A 334 7.61 -23.02 1.40
CA SER A 334 9.05 -22.94 1.65
C SER A 334 9.34 -22.69 3.11
N ASP A 335 10.35 -23.40 3.59
CA ASP A 335 10.94 -23.22 4.90
C ASP A 335 12.42 -22.93 4.66
N PHE A 336 12.69 -21.65 4.36
CA PHE A 336 14.02 -21.16 3.99
C PHE A 336 15.04 -21.35 5.12
N ALA A 337 14.60 -21.31 6.38
CA ALA A 337 15.46 -21.59 7.52
C ALA A 337 16.00 -23.03 7.52
N ASN A 338 15.21 -23.98 7.00
CA ASN A 338 15.62 -25.37 6.82
C ASN A 338 16.03 -25.69 5.36
N HIS A 339 16.19 -24.67 4.50
CA HIS A 339 16.57 -24.82 3.11
C HIS A 339 15.71 -25.84 2.35
N ARG A 340 14.38 -25.82 2.55
CA ARG A 340 13.44 -26.71 1.85
C ARG A 340 12.28 -25.99 1.19
N THR A 341 11.78 -26.55 0.10
CA THR A 341 10.62 -26.03 -0.65
C THR A 341 9.78 -27.17 -1.20
N GLU A 342 8.52 -26.88 -1.52
CA GLU A 342 7.66 -27.74 -2.34
C GLU A 342 7.52 -27.15 -3.76
N ILE A 343 7.35 -28.02 -4.76
CA ILE A 343 6.99 -27.62 -6.12
C ILE A 343 5.55 -28.05 -6.40
N GLY A 344 4.72 -27.09 -6.81
CA GLY A 344 3.37 -27.31 -7.32
C GLY A 344 3.29 -26.97 -8.81
N TYR A 345 2.45 -27.68 -9.56
CA TYR A 345 2.28 -27.44 -10.98
C TYR A 345 0.96 -27.91 -11.57
N TRP A 346 0.62 -27.37 -12.73
CA TRP A 346 -0.39 -27.91 -13.63
C TRP A 346 -0.05 -27.62 -15.10
N LEU A 347 -0.62 -28.43 -15.98
CA LEU A 347 -0.44 -28.32 -17.43
C LEU A 347 -1.78 -28.63 -18.10
N LEU A 348 -2.17 -27.80 -19.06
CA LEU A 348 -3.40 -27.99 -19.83
C LEU A 348 -3.35 -29.34 -20.59
N PRO A 349 -4.49 -30.04 -20.73
CA PRO A 349 -4.55 -31.39 -21.31
C PRO A 349 -3.83 -31.54 -22.65
N GLU A 350 -3.99 -30.58 -23.56
CA GLU A 350 -3.42 -30.56 -24.90
C GLU A 350 -1.89 -30.43 -24.94
N TYR A 351 -1.26 -30.08 -23.81
CA TYR A 351 0.20 -30.00 -23.67
C TYR A 351 0.79 -31.19 -22.89
N GLN A 352 -0.04 -32.11 -22.41
CA GLN A 352 0.41 -33.29 -21.66
C GLN A 352 1.11 -34.33 -22.57
N HIS A 353 1.78 -35.30 -21.95
CA HIS A 353 2.50 -36.39 -22.63
C HIS A 353 3.67 -35.98 -23.56
N ARG A 354 4.02 -34.68 -23.59
CA ARG A 354 5.15 -34.13 -24.36
C ARG A 354 6.45 -33.98 -23.55
N GLY A 355 6.45 -34.39 -22.28
CA GLY A 355 7.59 -34.24 -21.37
C GLY A 355 7.81 -32.82 -20.83
N ILE A 356 6.97 -31.85 -21.20
CA ILE A 356 7.08 -30.42 -20.83
C ILE A 356 7.27 -30.24 -19.33
N MET A 357 6.29 -30.69 -18.53
CA MET A 357 6.34 -30.49 -17.08
C MET A 357 7.56 -31.16 -16.42
N THR A 358 8.03 -32.26 -16.97
CA THR A 358 9.21 -32.98 -16.44
C THR A 358 10.49 -32.18 -16.66
N GLN A 359 10.62 -31.54 -17.81
CA GLN A 359 11.72 -30.63 -18.09
C GLN A 359 11.61 -29.36 -17.25
N CYS A 360 10.40 -28.81 -17.03
CA CYS A 360 10.18 -27.69 -16.14
C CYS A 360 10.60 -28.00 -14.69
N VAL A 361 10.15 -29.13 -14.12
CA VAL A 361 10.53 -29.55 -12.76
C VAL A 361 12.03 -29.76 -12.64
N ARG A 362 12.66 -30.43 -13.63
CA ARG A 362 14.13 -30.59 -13.67
C ARG A 362 14.85 -29.23 -13.66
N CYS A 363 14.40 -28.30 -14.50
CA CYS A 363 14.95 -26.95 -14.62
C CYS A 363 14.85 -26.20 -13.29
N LEU A 364 13.67 -26.18 -12.67
CA LEU A 364 13.46 -25.49 -11.40
C LEU A 364 14.21 -26.14 -10.24
N CYS A 365 14.37 -27.47 -10.23
CA CYS A 365 15.19 -28.13 -9.22
C CYS A 365 16.65 -27.69 -9.28
N ARG A 366 17.27 -27.66 -10.49
CA ARG A 366 18.64 -27.13 -10.65
C ARG A 366 18.71 -25.66 -10.20
N TRP A 367 17.78 -24.85 -10.68
CA TRP A 367 17.75 -23.43 -10.35
C TRP A 367 17.62 -23.18 -8.83
N ALA A 368 16.78 -23.94 -8.13
CA ALA A 368 16.57 -23.81 -6.70
C ALA A 368 17.83 -24.14 -5.88
N ILE A 369 18.58 -25.19 -6.25
CA ILE A 369 19.82 -25.54 -5.53
C ILE A 369 20.97 -24.57 -5.83
N GLU A 370 21.02 -24.01 -7.04
CA GLU A 370 22.09 -23.12 -7.51
C GLU A 370 21.89 -21.67 -7.05
N THR A 371 20.65 -21.17 -7.11
CA THR A 371 20.35 -19.74 -6.91
C THR A 371 19.71 -19.45 -5.56
N LYS A 372 18.95 -20.42 -5.01
CA LYS A 372 18.19 -20.24 -3.76
C LYS A 372 18.77 -21.02 -2.58
N GLU A 373 19.92 -21.67 -2.77
CA GLU A 373 20.60 -22.49 -1.77
C GLU A 373 19.68 -23.54 -1.10
N ILE A 374 18.72 -24.07 -1.87
CA ILE A 374 17.80 -25.10 -1.39
C ILE A 374 18.54 -26.43 -1.26
N LYS A 375 18.34 -27.12 -0.13
CA LYS A 375 18.89 -28.44 0.16
C LYS A 375 17.92 -29.56 -0.22
N ARG A 376 16.62 -29.32 -0.08
CA ARG A 376 15.58 -30.34 -0.21
C ARG A 376 14.37 -29.80 -0.97
N ILE A 377 13.93 -30.54 -1.97
CA ILE A 377 12.73 -30.22 -2.74
C ILE A 377 11.74 -31.36 -2.58
N GLN A 378 10.48 -31.03 -2.31
CA GLN A 378 9.40 -32.01 -2.23
C GLN A 378 8.33 -31.78 -3.28
N ILE A 379 7.62 -32.84 -3.63
CA ILE A 379 6.42 -32.82 -4.49
C ILE A 379 5.37 -33.68 -3.79
N ARG A 380 4.18 -33.11 -3.59
CA ARG A 380 3.02 -33.82 -3.05
C ARG A 380 2.04 -34.10 -4.18
N CYS A 381 1.54 -35.34 -4.24
CA CYS A 381 0.63 -35.77 -5.28
C CYS A 381 -0.47 -36.64 -4.69
N ALA A 382 -1.73 -36.37 -5.02
CA ALA A 382 -2.81 -37.31 -4.75
C ALA A 382 -2.44 -38.69 -5.31
N THR A 383 -2.61 -39.74 -4.51
CA THR A 383 -2.23 -41.12 -4.87
C THR A 383 -2.88 -41.61 -6.17
N GLY A 384 -4.10 -41.15 -6.45
CA GLY A 384 -4.83 -41.45 -7.69
C GLY A 384 -4.37 -40.66 -8.93
N ASN A 385 -3.56 -39.61 -8.78
CA ASN A 385 -3.10 -38.79 -9.89
C ASN A 385 -1.85 -39.39 -10.55
N ALA A 386 -2.05 -40.43 -11.36
CA ALA A 386 -0.94 -41.15 -12.01
C ALA A 386 -0.03 -40.24 -12.87
N ALA A 387 -0.60 -39.22 -13.52
CA ALA A 387 0.15 -38.28 -14.33
C ALA A 387 1.14 -37.46 -13.49
N SER A 388 0.69 -36.94 -12.34
CA SER A 388 1.55 -36.18 -11.44
C SER A 388 2.59 -37.08 -10.76
N ASN A 389 2.19 -38.25 -10.24
CA ASN A 389 3.11 -39.21 -9.61
C ASN A 389 4.22 -39.70 -10.57
N GLY A 390 3.95 -39.77 -11.87
CA GLY A 390 4.96 -40.17 -12.85
C GLY A 390 6.13 -39.19 -13.00
N ILE A 391 5.96 -37.91 -12.63
CA ILE A 391 6.99 -36.88 -12.75
C ILE A 391 8.13 -37.06 -11.71
N PRO A 392 7.87 -37.09 -10.39
CA PRO A 392 8.92 -37.30 -9.39
C PRO A 392 9.64 -38.64 -9.62
N LEU A 393 8.93 -39.71 -9.98
CA LEU A 393 9.52 -41.01 -10.29
C LEU A 393 10.52 -40.94 -11.46
N ARG A 394 10.17 -40.25 -12.56
CA ARG A 394 11.05 -40.09 -13.72
C ARG A 394 12.27 -39.20 -13.44
N LEU A 395 12.19 -38.36 -12.41
CA LEU A 395 13.26 -37.45 -12.00
C LEU A 395 14.09 -37.99 -10.83
N GLY A 396 13.83 -39.21 -10.37
CA GLY A 396 14.62 -39.84 -9.30
C GLY A 396 14.28 -39.35 -7.90
N PHE A 397 13.14 -38.68 -7.70
CA PHE A 397 12.65 -38.38 -6.36
C PHE A 397 12.32 -39.69 -5.62
N ARG A 398 12.56 -39.71 -4.32
CA ARG A 398 12.23 -40.83 -3.44
C ARG A 398 10.85 -40.64 -2.82
N LEU A 399 10.04 -41.70 -2.81
CA LEU A 399 8.81 -41.74 -2.04
C LEU A 399 9.17 -41.90 -0.56
N GLU A 400 8.78 -40.94 0.27
CA GLU A 400 9.02 -40.99 1.72
C GLU A 400 7.85 -41.59 2.49
N GLY A 401 6.64 -41.41 1.97
CA GLY A 401 5.44 -41.98 2.56
C GLY A 401 4.16 -41.48 1.92
N THR A 402 3.06 -41.95 2.48
CA THR A 402 1.70 -41.56 2.10
C THR A 402 1.05 -40.84 3.27
N GLU A 403 0.74 -39.57 3.07
CA GLU A 403 -0.07 -38.78 3.99
C GLU A 403 -1.54 -39.16 3.80
N ARG A 404 -2.13 -39.76 4.85
CA ARG A 404 -3.51 -40.22 4.81
C ARG A 404 -4.47 -39.04 4.91
N ALA A 405 -5.46 -38.97 4.02
CA ALA A 405 -6.41 -37.86 3.94
C ALA A 405 -5.72 -36.47 3.88
N GLY A 406 -4.61 -36.37 3.15
CA GLY A 406 -3.75 -35.19 3.11
C GLY A 406 -4.31 -33.99 2.36
N GLU A 407 -5.33 -34.18 1.51
CA GLU A 407 -5.94 -33.10 0.74
C GLU A 407 -7.44 -33.31 0.56
N LEU A 408 -8.23 -32.24 0.72
CA LEU A 408 -9.66 -32.20 0.42
C LEU A 408 -9.86 -31.80 -1.04
N LEU A 409 -10.39 -32.71 -1.85
CA LEU A 409 -10.67 -32.45 -3.26
C LEU A 409 -11.95 -31.64 -3.47
N ALA A 410 -12.11 -31.04 -4.66
CA ALA A 410 -13.32 -30.32 -5.03
C ALA A 410 -14.60 -31.19 -5.00
N SER A 411 -14.44 -32.52 -5.07
CA SER A 411 -15.54 -33.48 -4.89
C SER A 411 -16.10 -33.50 -3.45
N GLY A 412 -15.39 -32.94 -2.48
CA GLY A 412 -15.71 -33.01 -1.05
C GLY A 412 -15.13 -34.24 -0.34
N GLU A 413 -14.37 -35.08 -1.05
CA GLU A 413 -13.70 -36.24 -0.49
C GLU A 413 -12.22 -35.95 -0.18
N TYR A 414 -11.72 -36.55 0.90
CA TYR A 414 -10.30 -36.52 1.21
C TYR A 414 -9.54 -37.59 0.44
N THR A 415 -8.40 -37.23 -0.12
CA THR A 415 -7.50 -38.17 -0.81
C THR A 415 -6.19 -38.35 -0.05
N ASP A 416 -5.63 -39.55 -0.15
CA ASP A 416 -4.27 -39.82 0.30
C ASP A 416 -3.27 -39.15 -0.64
N VAL A 417 -2.17 -38.64 -0.09
CA VAL A 417 -1.15 -37.87 -0.82
C VAL A 417 0.21 -38.55 -0.68
N HIS A 418 0.82 -38.94 -1.79
CA HIS A 418 2.23 -39.34 -1.79
C HIS A 418 3.12 -38.12 -1.59
N VAL A 419 4.10 -38.26 -0.70
CA VAL A 419 5.15 -37.25 -0.46
C VAL A 419 6.44 -37.76 -1.06
N TYR A 420 6.89 -37.10 -2.12
CA TYR A 420 8.17 -37.35 -2.77
C TYR A 420 9.19 -36.29 -2.39
N SER A 421 10.46 -36.66 -2.30
CA SER A 421 11.54 -35.70 -2.07
C SER A 421 12.78 -36.00 -2.92
N ILE A 422 13.58 -34.98 -3.15
CA ILE A 422 14.92 -35.10 -3.72
C ILE A 422 15.85 -34.13 -2.99
N LEU A 423 17.09 -34.57 -2.75
CA LEU A 423 18.12 -33.77 -2.11
C LEU A 423 19.06 -33.13 -3.14
N LYS A 424 19.70 -32.03 -2.74
CA LYS A 424 20.71 -31.32 -3.53
C LYS A 424 21.74 -32.25 -4.14
N GLU A 425 22.31 -33.17 -3.36
CA GLU A 425 23.35 -34.09 -3.83
C GLU A 425 22.83 -35.04 -4.93
N GLU A 426 21.56 -35.41 -4.85
CA GLU A 426 20.92 -36.30 -5.83
C GLU A 426 20.63 -35.56 -7.13
N ILE A 427 20.26 -34.28 -7.04
CA ILE A 427 20.10 -33.39 -8.19
C ILE A 427 21.45 -33.20 -8.89
N GLU A 428 22.50 -32.86 -8.14
CA GLU A 428 23.87 -32.66 -8.68
C GLU A 428 24.42 -33.92 -9.36
N ALA A 429 24.03 -35.10 -8.89
CA ALA A 429 24.45 -36.37 -9.48
C ALA A 429 23.61 -36.80 -10.70
N SER A 430 22.35 -36.38 -10.78
CA SER A 430 21.36 -36.97 -11.71
C SER A 430 20.92 -36.04 -12.84
N PHE A 431 21.03 -34.73 -12.66
CA PHE A 431 20.56 -33.75 -13.64
C PHE A 431 21.70 -33.23 -14.48
#